data_AF-A0A2V9KWB0-F1
#
_entry.id   AF-A0A2V9KWB0-F1
#
_cell.length_a   1.000
_cell.length_b   1.000
_cell.length_c   1.000
_cell.angle_alpha   90.00
_cell.angle_beta   90.00
_cell.angle_gamma   90.00
#
_symmetry.space_group_name_H-M   'P 1'
#
loop_
_entity.id
_entity.type
_entity.pdbx_description
1 polymer ?
#
loop_
_entity_poly.entity_id
_entity_poly.type
_entity_poly.pdbx_seq_one_letter_code
_entity_poly.pdbx_strand_id
1 'polypeptide(L)'
;MFLGVRFVCAHCHDHPFEQWTNKQYFELSAFFAQVGVKEGTRNLEKVVYDKNDGEIVFPKTGRTASPHFPYGQPLSASTAEGRRQLLAEWLTSKNNPYFGKAIVNRVWSYFFARGIIDPVDDIRSSNPPVNPEL
;
A
#
# COMPACT_ATOMS: atom_id res chain seq x y z
N MET A 1 -3.91 4.82 -5.67
CA MET A 1 -4.47 4.54 -4.34
C MET A 1 -4.19 3.10 -3.96
N PHE A 2 -3.86 2.84 -2.70
CA PHE A 2 -3.40 1.54 -2.19
C PHE A 2 -4.17 1.26 -0.91
N LEU A 3 -4.78 0.07 -0.78
CA LEU A 3 -5.55 -0.32 0.42
C LEU A 3 -6.72 0.60 0.81
N GLY A 4 -7.31 1.33 -0.14
CA GLY A 4 -8.43 2.24 0.16
C GLY A 4 -8.06 3.44 1.03
N VAL A 5 -6.75 3.73 1.15
CA VAL A 5 -6.21 4.89 1.88
C VAL A 5 -5.43 5.80 0.93
N ARG A 6 -5.39 7.10 1.25
CA ARG A 6 -4.76 8.14 0.42
C ARG A 6 -3.32 8.44 0.85
N PHE A 7 -2.45 7.43 0.78
CA PHE A 7 -1.03 7.58 1.12
C PHE A 7 -0.29 8.63 0.27
N VAL A 8 -0.72 8.86 -0.98
CA VAL A 8 -0.06 9.80 -1.92
C VAL A 8 -0.06 11.23 -1.38
N CYS A 9 -1.06 11.61 -0.58
CA CYS A 9 -1.12 12.94 0.03
C CYS A 9 0.07 13.21 0.97
N ALA A 10 0.67 12.16 1.54
CA ALA A 10 1.84 12.28 2.40
C ALA A 10 3.17 12.42 1.62
N HIS A 11 3.17 12.48 0.28
CA HIS A 11 4.41 12.53 -0.52
C HIS A 11 5.30 13.76 -0.25
N CYS A 12 4.70 14.92 0.05
CA CYS A 12 5.42 16.18 0.25
C CYS A 12 5.64 16.55 1.73
N HIS A 13 4.66 16.22 2.57
CA HIS A 13 4.62 16.50 4.00
C HIS A 13 3.72 15.50 4.72
N ASP A 14 3.70 15.52 6.05
CA ASP A 14 2.78 14.68 6.83
C ASP A 14 1.33 15.07 6.56
N HIS A 15 0.43 14.10 6.47
CA HIS A 15 -0.97 14.38 6.19
C HIS A 15 -1.57 15.28 7.29
N PRO A 16 -2.27 16.38 6.95
CA PRO A 16 -2.70 17.37 7.95
C PRO A 16 -3.81 16.86 8.88
N PHE A 17 -4.56 15.84 8.46
CA PHE A 17 -5.76 15.35 9.17
C PHE A 17 -5.79 13.83 9.37
N GLU A 18 -4.72 13.12 9.02
CA GLU A 18 -4.63 11.66 9.15
C GLU A 18 -3.27 11.28 9.73
N GLN A 19 -3.16 10.03 10.19
CA GLN A 19 -1.95 9.51 10.85
C GLN A 19 -0.76 9.26 9.90
N TRP A 20 -0.90 9.53 8.60
CA TRP A 20 0.11 9.18 7.59
C TRP A 20 1.21 10.22 7.52
N THR A 21 2.45 9.79 7.72
CA THR A 21 3.64 10.64 7.66
C THR A 21 4.33 10.56 6.30
N ASN A 22 5.07 11.60 5.97
CA ASN A 22 5.96 11.64 4.81
C ASN A 22 7.01 10.53 4.86
N LYS A 23 7.51 10.24 6.05
CA LYS A 23 8.45 9.15 6.29
C LYS A 23 7.85 7.81 5.84
N GLN A 24 6.64 7.49 6.32
CA GLN A 24 5.95 6.25 5.97
C GLN A 24 5.66 6.13 4.46
N TYR A 25 5.39 7.25 3.76
CA TYR A 25 5.23 7.21 2.31
C TYR A 25 6.47 6.66 1.59
N PHE A 26 7.65 7.19 1.91
CA PHE A 26 8.90 6.76 1.26
C PHE A 26 9.34 5.38 1.74
N GLU A 27 9.13 5.05 3.01
CA GLU A 27 9.42 3.70 3.55
C GLU A 27 8.53 2.63 2.90
N LEU A 28 7.25 2.92 2.65
CA LEU A 28 6.37 2.01 1.90
C LEU A 28 6.78 1.93 0.42
N SER A 29 7.18 3.06 -0.18
CA SER A 29 7.65 3.11 -1.56
C SER A 29 8.91 2.26 -1.78
N ALA A 30 9.76 2.13 -0.75
CA ALA A 30 11.00 1.35 -0.83
C ALA A 30 10.79 -0.15 -1.09
N PHE A 31 9.60 -0.71 -0.80
CA PHE A 31 9.26 -2.08 -1.20
C PHE A 31 9.19 -2.27 -2.72
N PHE A 32 8.87 -1.22 -3.47
CA PHE A 32 8.78 -1.25 -4.93
C PHE A 32 10.11 -0.92 -5.63
N ALA A 33 11.11 -0.42 -4.90
CA ALA A 33 12.39 0.03 -5.46
C ALA A 33 13.11 -1.07 -6.26
N GLN A 34 12.91 -2.32 -5.83
CA GLN A 34 13.55 -3.50 -6.38
C GLN A 34 12.60 -4.31 -7.27
N VAL A 35 11.54 -3.70 -7.82
CA VAL A 35 10.64 -4.36 -8.77
C VAL A 35 11.06 -4.03 -10.20
N GLY A 36 11.27 -5.06 -11.02
CA GLY A 36 11.55 -4.97 -12.44
C GLY A 36 10.41 -5.50 -13.30
N VAL A 37 10.32 -4.99 -14.52
CA VAL A 37 9.43 -5.52 -15.56
C VAL A 37 10.27 -5.75 -16.81
N LYS A 38 10.14 -6.92 -17.41
CA LYS A 38 10.76 -7.28 -18.70
C LYS A 38 9.72 -7.88 -19.63
N GLU A 39 9.97 -7.81 -20.94
CA GLU A 39 9.13 -8.49 -21.92
C GLU A 39 9.25 -10.02 -21.77
N GLY A 40 8.13 -10.70 -21.98
CA GLY A 40 8.02 -12.15 -21.93
C GLY A 40 8.28 -12.82 -23.29
N THR A 41 7.94 -14.10 -23.35
CA THR A 41 8.10 -14.91 -24.57
C THR A 41 6.90 -14.80 -25.50
N ARG A 42 5.72 -14.46 -24.96
CA ARG A 42 4.49 -14.28 -25.73
C ARG A 42 4.30 -12.82 -26.10
N ASN A 43 3.61 -12.58 -27.22
CA ASN A 43 3.24 -11.22 -27.61
C ASN A 43 2.42 -10.56 -26.48
N LEU A 44 2.81 -9.34 -26.11
CA LEU A 44 2.24 -8.53 -25.02
C LEU A 44 2.43 -9.10 -23.59
N GLU A 45 3.25 -10.13 -23.41
CA GLU A 45 3.56 -10.65 -22.08
C GLU A 45 4.56 -9.75 -21.35
N LYS A 46 4.23 -9.36 -20.12
CA LYS A 46 5.15 -8.66 -19.21
C LYS A 46 5.44 -9.52 -18.01
N VAL A 47 6.71 -9.75 -17.73
CA VAL A 47 7.19 -10.52 -16.58
C VAL A 47 7.69 -9.56 -15.51
N VAL A 48 7.06 -9.61 -14.34
CA VAL A 48 7.51 -8.90 -13.14
C VAL A 48 8.55 -9.76 -12.42
N TYR A 49 9.66 -9.18 -12.01
CA TYR A 49 10.74 -9.88 -11.31
C TYR A 49 11.37 -9.02 -10.21
N ASP A 50 12.05 -9.66 -9.27
CA ASP A 50 12.78 -8.97 -8.20
C ASP A 50 14.20 -8.63 -8.67
N LYS A 51 14.59 -7.37 -8.49
CA LYS A 51 15.94 -6.86 -8.71
C LYS A 51 16.76 -6.97 -7.42
N ASN A 52 18.08 -6.95 -7.55
CA ASN A 52 19.00 -6.92 -6.42
C ASN A 52 19.50 -5.51 -6.10
N ASP A 53 19.05 -4.51 -6.86
CA ASP A 53 19.45 -3.11 -6.78
C ASP A 53 18.24 -2.18 -6.86
N GLY A 54 18.43 -0.94 -6.42
CA GLY A 54 17.41 0.09 -6.36
C GLY A 54 17.04 0.46 -4.93
N GLU A 55 17.11 1.76 -4.64
CA GLU A 55 16.72 2.33 -3.35
C GLU A 55 15.90 3.60 -3.53
N ILE A 56 15.02 3.87 -2.58
CA ILE A 56 14.32 5.15 -2.46
C ILE A 56 15.09 6.03 -1.49
N VAL A 57 15.17 7.33 -1.78
CA VAL A 57 15.78 8.32 -0.89
C VAL A 57 14.74 9.31 -0.42
N PHE A 58 14.91 9.82 0.80
CA PHE A 58 14.12 10.94 1.30
C PHE A 58 14.57 12.24 0.62
N PRO A 59 13.73 12.91 -0.18
CA PRO A 59 14.16 14.07 -0.98
C PRO A 59 14.77 15.21 -0.17
N LYS A 60 14.30 15.42 1.07
CA LYS A 60 14.77 16.51 1.95
C LYS A 60 16.12 16.24 2.61
N THR A 61 16.51 14.97 2.77
CA THR A 61 17.71 14.63 3.55
C THR A 61 18.76 13.84 2.78
N GLY A 62 18.41 13.33 1.59
CA GLY A 62 19.29 12.46 0.78
C GLY A 62 19.53 11.07 1.37
N ARG A 63 19.03 10.79 2.59
CA ARG A 63 19.17 9.49 3.24
C ARG A 63 18.31 8.44 2.55
N THR A 64 18.79 7.21 2.52
CA THR A 64 18.03 6.05 2.05
C THR A 64 16.82 5.78 2.94
N ALA A 65 15.67 5.52 2.31
CA ALA A 65 14.45 5.06 2.97
C ALA A 65 14.45 3.53 2.96
N SER A 66 14.68 2.92 4.13
CA SER A 66 14.57 1.47 4.29
C SER A 66 13.11 1.02 4.21
N PRO A 67 12.80 -0.16 3.62
CA PRO A 67 11.44 -0.69 3.59
C PRO A 67 10.88 -0.85 5.00
N HIS A 68 9.73 -0.24 5.27
CA HIS A 68 9.04 -0.37 6.54
C HIS A 68 7.52 -0.29 6.35
N PHE A 69 6.79 -1.16 7.05
CA PHE A 69 5.34 -1.17 7.01
C PHE A 69 4.77 -0.03 7.86
N PRO A 70 3.81 0.75 7.33
CA PRO A 70 3.26 1.89 8.06
C PRO A 70 2.44 1.50 9.30
N TYR A 71 1.96 0.26 9.38
CA TYR A 71 1.17 -0.31 10.47
C TYR A 71 1.20 -1.84 10.38
N GLY A 72 0.81 -2.50 11.48
CA GLY A 72 0.51 -3.95 11.52
C GLY A 72 1.63 -4.82 10.94
N GLN A 73 2.60 -5.22 11.76
CA GLN A 73 3.66 -6.12 11.31
C GLN A 73 3.08 -7.50 10.92
N PRO A 74 3.57 -8.13 9.84
CA PRO A 74 3.19 -9.50 9.51
C PRO A 74 3.67 -10.46 10.61
N LEU A 75 2.86 -11.50 10.90
CA LEU A 75 3.14 -12.46 11.97
C LEU A 75 4.37 -13.35 11.70
N SER A 76 4.76 -13.48 10.44
CA SER A 76 5.86 -14.32 9.98
C SER A 76 6.41 -13.76 8.67
N ALA A 77 7.11 -12.63 8.72
CA ALA A 77 7.89 -12.17 7.57
C ALA A 77 9.24 -12.88 7.58
N SER A 78 9.47 -13.79 6.64
CA SER A 78 10.80 -14.33 6.39
C SER A 78 11.62 -13.29 5.63
N THR A 79 12.67 -12.74 6.23
CA THR A 79 13.59 -11.82 5.55
C THR A 79 14.46 -12.49 4.47
N ALA A 80 14.36 -13.82 4.32
CA ALA A 80 15.04 -14.56 3.26
C ALA A 80 14.40 -14.32 1.88
N GLU A 81 13.21 -13.72 1.84
CA GLU A 81 12.43 -13.49 0.63
C GLU A 81 12.50 -12.01 0.20
N GLY A 82 12.38 -11.75 -1.11
CA GLY A 82 12.52 -10.41 -1.67
C GLY A 82 11.45 -9.42 -1.18
N ARG A 83 11.71 -8.11 -1.31
CA ARG A 83 10.81 -7.03 -0.83
C ARG A 83 9.37 -7.18 -1.32
N ARG A 84 9.17 -7.68 -2.54
CA ARG A 84 7.84 -7.92 -3.12
C ARG A 84 7.04 -8.99 -2.37
N GLN A 85 7.70 -10.07 -1.94
CA GLN A 85 7.05 -11.14 -1.18
C GLN A 85 6.66 -10.64 0.22
N LEU A 86 7.58 -9.95 0.90
CA LEU A 86 7.29 -9.28 2.17
C LEU A 86 6.08 -8.33 2.08
N LEU A 87 6.01 -7.54 1.01
CA LEU A 87 4.87 -6.64 0.77
C LEU A 87 3.57 -7.42 0.54
N ALA A 88 3.60 -8.52 -0.22
CA ALA A 88 2.43 -9.35 -0.48
C ALA A 88 1.89 -10.03 0.79
N GLU A 89 2.80 -10.52 1.64
CA GLU A 89 2.46 -11.10 2.95
C GLU A 89 1.83 -10.07 3.88
N TRP A 90 2.42 -8.87 3.98
CA TRP A 90 1.85 -7.79 4.78
C TRP A 90 0.49 -7.31 4.24
N LEU A 91 0.36 -7.22 2.92
CA LEU A 91 -0.89 -6.82 2.26
C LEU A 91 -2.06 -7.73 2.63
N THR A 92 -1.81 -9.04 2.65
CA THR A 92 -2.84 -10.07 2.87
C THR A 92 -2.90 -10.58 4.30
N SER A 93 -2.03 -10.06 5.18
CA SER A 93 -1.98 -10.42 6.59
C SER A 93 -3.30 -10.12 7.31
N LYS A 94 -3.66 -11.00 8.27
CA LYS A 94 -4.78 -10.76 9.20
C LYS A 94 -4.60 -9.50 10.05
N ASN A 95 -3.36 -9.02 10.20
CA ASN A 95 -3.04 -7.80 10.94
C ASN A 95 -3.19 -6.53 10.08
N ASN A 96 -3.54 -6.64 8.80
CA ASN A 96 -3.80 -5.50 7.93
C ASN A 96 -5.28 -5.09 8.02
N PRO A 97 -5.63 -3.98 8.70
CA PRO A 97 -7.03 -3.63 8.93
C PRO A 97 -7.72 -3.02 7.70
N TYR A 98 -6.98 -2.77 6.61
CA TYR A 98 -7.46 -2.04 5.44
C TYR A 98 -7.74 -2.93 4.24
N PHE A 99 -6.93 -3.98 4.00
CA PHE A 99 -7.04 -4.79 2.77
C PHE A 99 -8.45 -5.37 2.58
N GLY A 100 -8.96 -6.07 3.60
CA GLY A 100 -10.32 -6.63 3.57
C GLY A 100 -11.40 -5.55 3.42
N LYS A 101 -11.30 -4.45 4.17
CA LYS A 101 -12.29 -3.35 4.10
C LYS A 101 -12.31 -2.70 2.73
N ALA A 102 -11.14 -2.43 2.15
CA ALA A 102 -11.00 -1.78 0.86
C ALA A 102 -11.57 -2.64 -0.28
N ILE A 103 -11.29 -3.94 -0.29
CA ILE A 103 -11.81 -4.82 -1.34
C ILE A 103 -13.33 -5.01 -1.20
N VAL A 104 -13.84 -5.20 0.02
CA VAL A 104 -15.29 -5.30 0.27
C VAL A 104 -16.00 -4.02 -0.17
N ASN A 105 -15.50 -2.85 0.26
CA ASN A 105 -16.08 -1.56 -0.11
C ASN A 105 -16.09 -1.34 -1.64
N ARG A 106 -15.00 -1.73 -2.31
CA ARG A 106 -14.88 -1.61 -3.77
C ARG A 106 -15.83 -2.53 -4.51
N VAL A 107 -15.88 -3.81 -4.15
CA VAL A 107 -16.80 -4.77 -4.77
C VAL A 107 -18.24 -4.32 -4.56
N TRP A 108 -18.59 -3.88 -3.34
CA TRP A 108 -19.90 -3.32 -3.03
C TRP A 108 -20.26 -2.14 -3.96
N SER A 109 -19.33 -1.21 -4.14
CA SER A 109 -19.56 -0.04 -5.02
C SER A 109 -19.87 -0.41 -6.47
N TYR A 110 -19.35 -1.54 -6.97
CA TYR A 110 -19.66 -2.00 -8.33
C TYR A 110 -21.10 -2.52 -8.47
N PHE A 111 -21.69 -3.05 -7.39
CA PHE A 111 -23.07 -3.55 -7.43
C PHE A 111 -24.09 -2.45 -7.13
N PHE A 112 -23.75 -1.51 -6.25
CA PHE A 112 -24.70 -0.53 -5.72
C PHE A 112 -24.42 0.91 -6.15
N ALA A 113 -23.46 1.12 -7.05
CA ALA A 113 -22.99 2.43 -7.54
C ALA A 113 -22.47 3.39 -6.45
N ARG A 114 -22.39 2.94 -5.19
CA ARG A 114 -21.89 3.69 -4.04
C ARG A 114 -21.26 2.73 -3.04
N GLY A 115 -20.11 3.10 -2.49
CA GLY A 115 -19.46 2.33 -1.43
C GLY A 115 -20.18 2.43 -0.09
N ILE A 116 -19.92 1.48 0.81
CA ILE A 116 -20.26 1.55 2.23
C ILE A 116 -19.55 2.77 2.87
N ILE A 117 -18.31 2.98 2.47
CA ILE A 117 -17.54 4.22 2.66
C ILE A 117 -17.44 4.88 1.28
N ASP A 118 -17.75 6.17 1.23
CA ASP A 118 -17.78 6.96 0.00
C ASP A 118 -16.97 8.25 0.21
N PRO A 119 -15.99 8.58 -0.65
CA PRO A 119 -15.53 7.84 -1.83
C PRO A 119 -14.96 6.44 -1.53
N VAL A 120 -15.05 5.53 -2.53
CA VAL A 120 -14.71 4.10 -2.41
C VAL A 120 -13.29 3.80 -1.88
N ASP A 121 -12.39 4.76 -2.02
CA ASP A 121 -10.96 4.69 -1.74
C ASP A 121 -10.50 5.72 -0.70
N ASP A 122 -11.43 6.14 0.16
CA ASP A 122 -11.23 7.19 1.18
C ASP A 122 -11.53 6.67 2.60
N ILE A 123 -10.92 5.55 2.96
CA ILE A 123 -11.06 4.94 4.29
C ILE A 123 -10.19 5.73 5.28
N ARG A 124 -10.84 6.52 6.13
CA ARG A 124 -10.19 7.26 7.22
C ARG A 124 -11.11 7.35 8.43
N SER A 125 -10.55 7.65 9.60
CA SER A 125 -11.34 7.80 10.84
C SER A 125 -12.43 8.87 10.75
N SER A 126 -12.18 9.94 9.98
CA SER A 126 -13.14 11.02 9.72
C SER A 126 -14.10 10.75 8.55
N ASN A 127 -14.08 9.54 7.96
CA ASN A 127 -15.02 9.10 6.94
C ASN A 127 -15.57 7.70 7.30
N PRO A 128 -16.37 7.59 8.37
CA PRO A 128 -16.90 6.31 8.81
C PRO A 128 -17.88 5.73 7.78
N PRO A 129 -18.11 4.40 7.80
CA PRO A 129 -19.16 3.78 7.00
C PRO A 129 -20.54 4.37 7.33
N VAL A 130 -21.42 4.41 6.34
CA VAL A 130 -22.77 4.98 6.48
C VAL A 130 -23.60 4.27 7.56
N ASN A 131 -23.35 2.98 7.80
CA ASN A 131 -23.97 2.16 8.83
C ASN A 131 -22.89 1.44 9.66
N PRO A 132 -22.42 2.01 10.78
CA PRO A 132 -21.24 1.51 11.50
C PRO A 132 -21.47 0.26 12.37
N GLU A 133 -22.72 -0.13 12.64
CA GLU A 133 -23.06 -1.28 13.51
C GLU A 133 -23.30 -2.60 12.75
N LEU A 134 -23.13 -2.60 11.43
CA LEU A 134 -23.17 -3.79 10.55
C LEU A 134 -21.77 -4.14 10.04
#